data_AF-A0A6G1SII6-F1
#
_entry.id   AF-A0A6G1SII6-F1
#
_cell.length_a   1.000
_cell.length_b   1.000
_cell.length_c   1.000
_cell.angle_alpha   90.00
_cell.angle_beta   90.00
_cell.angle_gamma   90.00
#
_symmetry.space_group_name_H-M   'P 1'
#
loop_
_entity.id
_entity.type
_entity.pdbx_description
1 polymer ?
#
loop_
_entity_poly.entity_id
_entity_poly.type
_entity_poly.pdbx_seq_one_letter_code
_entity_poly.pdbx_strand_id
1 'polypeptide(L)'
;MGKSNSKHLRRGLSLDQMPATVLYDEKSFVDFVTDVFAQEVELNDSMQTLFRGNCAASRLMSHCFRTFGSKYLKQLLEPHIPTPAIETATPASTTTGATTTTTITSTAANNDTAATTTTDIATNISYEIDSTKLEEDGDIDLNQKNLLKLTKQILDSILSSANDFPPQLNLMCICLRNVLCKKYPNSDTYLKAVGTVIFLRFINPAIVAPYESGIVDKQPPPKITRGLMLVSKILQNIANNVEFSKEEHMLPFNDFVRTQFEPMRKWVIQISSERTQINI
;
A
#
# COMPACT_ATOMS: atom_id res chain seq x y z
N MET A 1 42.29 3.12 5.27
CA MET A 1 42.05 2.40 6.54
C MET A 1 40.57 1.94 6.68
N GLY A 2 39.93 1.41 5.62
CA GLY A 2 38.45 1.29 5.56
C GLY A 2 37.86 -0.11 5.38
N LYS A 3 38.66 -1.19 5.48
CA LYS A 3 38.18 -2.56 5.21
C LYS A 3 37.73 -3.35 6.46
N SER A 4 37.82 -2.76 7.67
CA SER A 4 37.59 -3.50 8.93
C SER A 4 36.12 -3.55 9.37
N ASN A 5 35.32 -2.49 9.11
CA ASN A 5 33.98 -2.39 9.69
C ASN A 5 32.91 -3.26 8.97
N SER A 6 33.09 -3.58 7.69
CA SER A 6 32.18 -4.50 6.96
C SER A 6 32.27 -5.95 7.47
N LYS A 7 33.35 -6.35 8.14
CA LYS A 7 33.49 -7.73 8.66
C LYS A 7 32.82 -7.94 10.03
N HIS A 8 32.74 -6.91 10.88
CA HIS A 8 32.07 -7.02 12.18
C HIS A 8 30.54 -6.97 12.09
N LEU A 9 29.99 -6.44 10.99
CA LEU A 9 28.55 -6.36 10.77
C LEU A 9 27.92 -7.66 10.23
N ARG A 10 28.72 -8.72 10.03
CA ARG A 10 28.34 -9.99 9.36
C ARG A 10 27.73 -11.05 10.27
N ARG A 11 27.68 -10.83 11.58
CA ARG A 11 27.16 -11.82 12.54
C ARG A 11 26.10 -11.19 13.43
N GLY A 12 24.84 -11.35 13.01
CA GLY A 12 23.71 -11.31 13.92
C GLY A 12 23.38 -9.96 14.57
N LEU A 13 23.65 -8.82 13.92
CA LEU A 13 23.05 -7.58 14.43
C LEU A 13 21.53 -7.71 14.41
N SER A 14 20.93 -7.53 15.58
CA SER A 14 19.54 -7.11 15.63
C SER A 14 19.45 -5.79 14.88
N LEU A 15 18.56 -5.70 13.89
CA LEU A 15 18.35 -4.47 13.10
C LEU A 15 17.94 -3.29 13.99
N ASP A 16 17.39 -3.57 15.16
CA ASP A 16 17.02 -2.59 16.19
C ASP A 16 18.25 -1.99 16.92
N GLN A 17 19.44 -2.54 16.68
CA GLN A 17 20.72 -2.07 17.22
C GLN A 17 21.61 -1.45 16.14
N MET A 18 21.09 -1.21 14.93
CA MET A 18 21.87 -0.49 13.91
C MET A 18 22.19 0.91 14.43
N PRO A 19 23.48 1.31 14.46
CA PRO A 19 23.84 2.65 14.87
C PRO A 19 23.11 3.68 14.00
N ALA A 20 22.57 4.73 14.60
CA ALA A 20 21.99 5.85 13.86
C ALA A 20 22.96 6.39 12.78
N THR A 21 24.27 6.33 13.06
CA THR A 21 25.32 6.69 12.10
C THR A 21 25.32 5.86 10.82
N VAL A 22 24.82 4.62 10.82
CA VAL A 22 24.70 3.79 9.61
C VAL A 22 23.40 4.08 8.86
N LEU A 23 22.32 4.45 9.57
CA LEU A 23 21.02 4.73 8.96
C LEU A 23 20.90 6.14 8.38
N TYR A 24 21.63 7.10 8.94
CA TYR A 24 21.54 8.52 8.56
C TYR A 24 22.77 9.05 7.80
N ASP A 25 23.87 8.32 7.75
CA ASP A 25 24.96 8.59 6.81
C ASP A 25 24.68 7.86 5.49
N GLU A 26 24.50 8.63 4.41
CA GLU A 26 24.11 8.09 3.09
C GLU A 26 25.07 7.01 2.60
N LYS A 27 26.38 7.26 2.70
CA LYS A 27 27.40 6.32 2.22
C LYS A 27 27.37 5.02 3.02
N SER A 28 27.35 5.10 4.35
CA SER A 28 27.30 3.92 5.22
C SER A 28 26.00 3.13 5.03
N PHE A 29 24.89 3.83 4.81
CA PHE A 29 23.60 3.21 4.50
C PHE A 29 23.64 2.44 3.19
N VAL A 30 24.10 3.08 2.11
CA VAL A 30 24.20 2.47 0.78
C VAL A 30 25.13 1.26 0.79
N ASP A 31 26.31 1.38 1.40
CA ASP A 31 27.28 0.28 1.50
C ASP A 31 26.65 -0.91 2.24
N PHE A 32 25.99 -0.67 3.38
CA PHE A 32 25.37 -1.73 4.17
C PHE A 32 24.19 -2.40 3.46
N VAL A 33 23.25 -1.62 2.94
CA VAL A 33 22.06 -2.13 2.25
C VAL A 33 22.48 -2.95 1.02
N THR A 34 23.46 -2.46 0.27
CA THR A 34 24.01 -3.15 -0.91
C THR A 34 24.62 -4.50 -0.52
N ASP A 35 25.43 -4.55 0.54
CA ASP A 35 26.04 -5.80 1.03
C ASP A 35 24.95 -6.84 1.43
N VAL A 36 23.92 -6.41 2.17
CA VAL A 36 22.83 -7.29 2.61
C VAL A 36 22.00 -7.80 1.44
N PHE A 37 21.67 -6.94 0.47
CA PHE A 37 20.92 -7.35 -0.72
C PHE A 37 21.76 -8.23 -1.65
N ALA A 38 23.05 -7.94 -1.83
CA ALA A 38 23.94 -8.77 -2.62
C ALA A 38 24.00 -10.20 -2.08
N GLN A 39 24.13 -10.36 -0.76
CA GLN A 39 24.14 -11.68 -0.15
C GLN A 39 22.83 -12.45 -0.39
N GLU A 40 21.68 -11.81 -0.19
CA GLU A 40 20.38 -12.45 -0.43
C GLU A 40 20.20 -12.84 -1.91
N VAL A 41 20.60 -11.95 -2.82
CA VAL A 41 20.50 -12.17 -4.26
C VAL A 41 21.46 -13.26 -4.71
N GLU A 42 22.66 -13.37 -4.16
CA GLU A 42 23.61 -14.45 -4.45
C GLU A 42 23.08 -15.83 -4.03
N LEU A 43 22.45 -15.92 -2.84
CA LEU A 43 21.92 -17.17 -2.28
C LEU A 43 20.69 -17.74 -3.01
N ASN A 44 20.03 -16.95 -3.85
CA ASN A 44 18.79 -17.35 -4.55
C ASN A 44 19.02 -17.43 -6.06
N ASP A 45 18.76 -18.59 -6.66
CA ASP A 45 18.93 -18.79 -8.10
C ASP A 45 17.81 -18.15 -8.93
N SER A 46 16.59 -18.12 -8.39
CA SER A 46 15.41 -17.61 -9.06
C SER A 46 15.00 -16.23 -8.56
N MET A 47 14.79 -15.31 -9.50
CA MET A 47 14.23 -13.99 -9.18
C MET A 47 12.84 -14.07 -8.54
N GLN A 48 12.11 -15.16 -8.79
CA GLN A 48 10.77 -15.35 -8.24
C GLN A 48 10.80 -15.68 -6.75
N THR A 49 11.90 -16.20 -6.19
CA THR A 49 12.01 -16.57 -4.76
C THR A 49 12.63 -15.47 -3.91
N LEU A 50 13.23 -14.46 -4.55
CA LEU A 50 13.93 -13.37 -3.90
C LEU A 50 13.05 -12.65 -2.85
N PHE A 51 13.61 -12.50 -1.65
CA PHE A 51 13.01 -11.78 -0.54
C PHE A 51 11.60 -12.25 -0.13
N ARG A 52 11.21 -13.48 -0.47
CA ARG A 52 9.94 -14.10 0.00
C ARG A 52 10.07 -14.78 1.35
N GLY A 53 11.28 -15.16 1.75
CA GLY A 53 11.57 -15.74 3.06
C GLY A 53 11.72 -14.71 4.18
N ASN A 54 11.88 -15.21 5.40
CA ASN A 54 12.32 -14.42 6.56
C ASN A 54 13.86 -14.45 6.63
N CYS A 55 14.49 -13.50 5.95
CA CYS A 55 15.94 -13.34 5.86
C CYS A 55 16.40 -11.95 6.36
N ALA A 56 17.71 -11.76 6.51
CA ALA A 56 18.30 -10.49 6.95
C ALA A 56 17.83 -9.31 6.08
N ALA A 57 17.78 -9.50 4.75
CA ALA A 57 17.30 -8.48 3.84
C ALA A 57 15.82 -8.15 4.01
N SER A 58 14.96 -9.17 4.19
CA SER A 58 13.52 -8.95 4.43
C SER A 58 13.24 -8.19 5.73
N ARG A 59 14.03 -8.46 6.78
CA ARG A 59 13.94 -7.75 8.06
C ARG A 59 14.46 -6.33 7.94
N LEU A 60 15.59 -6.13 7.23
CA LEU A 60 16.14 -4.80 6.96
C LEU A 60 15.12 -3.93 6.22
N MET A 61 14.53 -4.47 5.16
CA MET A 61 13.46 -3.79 4.43
C MET A 61 12.28 -3.44 5.35
N SER A 62 11.82 -4.38 6.16
CA SER A 62 10.72 -4.14 7.11
C SER A 62 11.02 -3.00 8.08
N HIS A 63 12.26 -2.95 8.60
CA HIS A 63 12.73 -1.86 9.45
C HIS A 63 12.76 -0.53 8.70
N CYS A 64 13.47 -0.46 7.56
CA CYS A 64 13.57 0.77 6.75
C CYS A 64 12.20 1.30 6.31
N PHE A 65 11.30 0.42 5.87
CA PHE A 65 9.95 0.79 5.46
C PHE A 65 9.13 1.39 6.59
N ARG A 66 9.23 0.84 7.79
CA ARG A 66 8.56 1.41 8.97
C ARG A 66 9.16 2.76 9.36
N THR A 67 10.49 2.84 9.39
CA THR A 67 11.22 4.03 9.85
C THR A 67 11.08 5.22 8.89
N PHE A 68 11.22 5.00 7.58
CA PHE A 68 11.25 6.07 6.59
C PHE A 68 9.96 6.19 5.77
N GLY A 69 9.14 5.14 5.73
CA GLY A 69 7.98 5.03 4.84
C GLY A 69 6.62 5.24 5.48
N SER A 70 6.53 5.23 6.82
CA SER A 70 5.25 5.31 7.54
C SER A 70 4.42 6.54 7.17
N LYS A 71 5.03 7.74 7.20
CA LYS A 71 4.36 8.99 6.82
C LYS A 71 3.90 8.98 5.36
N TYR A 72 4.76 8.50 4.45
CA TYR A 72 4.45 8.40 3.03
C TYR A 72 3.25 7.48 2.78
N LEU A 73 3.26 6.27 3.36
CA LEU A 73 2.15 5.34 3.23
C LEU A 73 0.85 5.88 3.83
N LYS A 74 0.93 6.55 4.98
CA LYS A 74 -0.25 7.15 5.61
C LYS A 74 -0.89 8.17 4.68
N GLN A 75 -0.11 9.14 4.18
CA GLN A 75 -0.60 10.15 3.24
C GLN A 75 -1.21 9.55 1.97
N LEU A 76 -0.65 8.45 1.48
CA LEU A 76 -1.07 7.77 0.27
C LEU A 76 -2.37 6.97 0.47
N LEU A 77 -2.47 6.20 1.55
CA LEU A 77 -3.49 5.17 1.74
C LEU A 77 -4.68 5.63 2.59
N GLU A 78 -4.45 6.47 3.61
CA GLU A 78 -5.49 6.94 4.54
C GLU A 78 -6.71 7.55 3.83
N PRO A 79 -6.58 8.36 2.75
CA PRO A 79 -7.74 8.93 2.04
C PRO A 79 -8.64 7.90 1.36
N HIS A 80 -8.18 6.67 1.16
CA HIS A 80 -8.88 5.63 0.40
C HIS A 80 -9.44 4.51 1.28
N ILE A 81 -9.10 4.48 2.57
CA ILE A 81 -9.54 3.42 3.49
C ILE A 81 -10.68 3.96 4.36
N PRO A 82 -11.93 3.52 4.14
CA PRO A 82 -13.05 3.94 4.96
C PRO A 82 -12.84 3.51 6.41
N THR A 83 -12.92 4.46 7.33
CA THR A 83 -12.96 4.18 8.78
C THR A 83 -14.36 4.45 9.32
N PRO A 84 -14.86 3.63 10.26
CA PRO A 84 -16.12 3.92 10.91
C PRO A 84 -16.00 5.24 11.68
N ALA A 85 -16.92 6.16 11.42
CA ALA A 85 -16.97 7.48 12.05
C ALA A 85 -16.88 7.34 13.58
N ILE A 86 -16.23 8.30 14.23
CA ILE A 86 -16.32 8.44 15.68
C ILE A 86 -17.74 8.91 15.97
N GLU A 87 -18.59 8.04 16.51
CA GLU A 87 -19.75 8.49 17.28
C GLU A 87 -19.21 9.26 18.49
N THR A 88 -18.98 10.56 18.34
CA THR A 88 -18.82 11.43 19.50
C THR A 88 -20.21 11.52 20.14
N ALA A 89 -20.47 10.63 21.10
CA ALA A 89 -21.57 10.78 22.03
C ALA A 89 -21.35 12.08 22.82
N THR A 90 -22.02 13.16 22.40
CA THR A 90 -22.11 14.38 23.20
C THR A 90 -23.12 14.13 24.34
N PRO A 91 -22.79 14.41 25.62
CA PRO A 91 -23.75 14.29 26.69
C PRO A 91 -24.81 15.40 26.58
N ALA A 92 -26.05 15.03 26.93
CA ALA A 92 -27.23 15.88 26.93
C ALA A 92 -27.04 17.23 27.63
N SER A 93 -27.74 18.25 27.12
CA SER A 93 -28.14 19.43 27.90
C SER A 93 -29.63 19.64 27.77
N THR A 94 -30.31 19.40 28.88
CA THR A 94 -31.71 19.70 29.18
C THR A 94 -32.01 21.19 29.00
N THR A 95 -33.09 21.55 28.30
CA THR A 95 -33.88 22.75 28.66
C THR A 95 -35.35 22.56 28.28
N THR A 96 -36.15 22.68 29.32
CA THR A 96 -37.59 22.79 29.55
C THR A 96 -38.37 23.70 28.57
N GLY A 97 -39.64 23.38 28.26
CA GLY A 97 -40.62 24.43 27.88
C GLY A 97 -41.87 24.04 27.08
N ALA A 98 -42.96 23.73 27.80
CA ALA A 98 -44.37 24.08 27.57
C ALA A 98 -45.19 23.68 26.30
N THR A 99 -46.36 23.12 26.63
CA THR A 99 -47.60 22.80 25.89
C THR A 99 -48.19 23.94 25.05
N THR A 100 -48.82 23.64 23.88
CA THR A 100 -50.19 24.09 23.48
C THR A 100 -50.65 23.38 22.18
N THR A 101 -51.85 22.83 22.22
CA THR A 101 -52.65 22.23 21.14
C THR A 101 -53.21 23.28 20.16
N THR A 102 -53.24 23.03 18.84
CA THR A 102 -54.34 23.43 17.92
C THR A 102 -54.21 22.74 16.55
N THR A 103 -55.34 22.22 16.09
CA THR A 103 -55.64 21.51 14.83
C THR A 103 -55.84 22.48 13.64
N ILE A 104 -55.79 21.97 12.40
CA ILE A 104 -56.55 22.36 11.18
C ILE A 104 -55.71 22.82 9.95
N THR A 105 -55.74 21.95 8.93
CA THR A 105 -55.88 22.15 7.46
C THR A 105 -54.73 22.63 6.55
N SER A 106 -54.54 21.77 5.53
CA SER A 106 -53.96 21.91 4.20
C SER A 106 -53.71 23.32 3.64
N THR A 107 -52.53 23.52 3.05
CA THR A 107 -52.35 24.10 1.69
C THR A 107 -50.90 23.98 1.23
N ALA A 108 -50.72 23.77 -0.07
CA ALA A 108 -49.45 23.61 -0.77
C ALA A 108 -48.60 24.90 -0.75
N ALA A 109 -47.26 24.74 -0.71
CA ALA A 109 -46.30 25.30 -1.67
C ALA A 109 -44.88 25.47 -1.07
N ASN A 110 -43.91 25.01 -1.86
CA ASN A 110 -42.54 25.51 -2.04
C ASN A 110 -41.39 25.07 -1.13
N ASN A 111 -40.32 24.66 -1.86
CA ASN A 111 -38.91 24.52 -1.54
C ASN A 111 -38.50 23.57 -0.41
N ASP A 112 -37.64 22.59 -0.73
CA ASP A 112 -36.28 22.70 -0.19
C ASP A 112 -35.25 21.79 -0.86
N THR A 113 -34.08 22.41 -1.02
CA THR A 113 -32.78 21.83 -1.29
C THR A 113 -32.44 20.85 -0.17
N ALA A 114 -32.58 19.55 -0.40
CA ALA A 114 -32.14 18.53 0.54
C ALA A 114 -30.79 17.96 0.08
N ALA A 115 -29.74 18.44 0.74
CA ALA A 115 -28.41 17.86 0.73
C ALA A 115 -28.48 16.34 1.01
N THR A 116 -28.07 15.53 0.04
CA THR A 116 -27.89 14.10 0.23
C THR A 116 -26.65 13.86 1.09
N THR A 117 -26.92 13.68 2.37
CA THR A 117 -26.04 13.24 3.45
C THR A 117 -25.12 12.09 3.00
N THR A 118 -23.83 12.38 2.90
CA THR A 118 -22.77 11.47 2.40
C THR A 118 -22.35 10.40 3.43
N THR A 119 -23.08 10.27 4.54
CA THR A 119 -22.57 9.62 5.78
C THR A 119 -23.04 8.18 5.99
N ASP A 120 -24.03 7.69 5.24
CA ASP A 120 -24.60 6.33 5.41
C ASP A 120 -24.06 5.26 4.43
N ILE A 121 -23.21 5.63 3.47
CA ILE A 121 -22.85 4.75 2.34
C ILE A 121 -21.77 3.72 2.72
N ALA A 122 -20.93 3.99 3.73
CA ALA A 122 -19.79 3.12 4.04
C ALA A 122 -20.17 1.75 4.65
N THR A 123 -21.40 1.60 5.16
CA THR A 123 -21.84 0.35 5.80
C THR A 123 -22.41 -0.68 4.82
N ASN A 124 -22.76 -0.28 3.60
CA ASN A 124 -23.38 -1.18 2.60
C ASN A 124 -22.49 -1.48 1.37
N ILE A 125 -21.22 -1.07 1.38
CA ILE A 125 -20.29 -1.41 0.29
C ILE A 125 -19.72 -2.81 0.53
N SER A 126 -19.84 -3.67 -0.47
CA SER A 126 -19.17 -4.97 -0.52
C SER A 126 -18.16 -5.02 -1.68
N TYR A 127 -17.15 -5.86 -1.48
CA TYR A 127 -16.09 -6.18 -2.44
C TYR A 127 -15.97 -7.69 -2.68
N GLU A 128 -16.92 -8.49 -2.18
CA GLU A 128 -16.89 -9.94 -2.37
C GLU A 128 -17.25 -10.27 -3.82
N ILE A 129 -16.33 -10.96 -4.49
CA ILE A 129 -16.40 -11.31 -5.92
C ILE A 129 -16.43 -12.83 -6.13
N ASP A 130 -16.27 -13.61 -5.07
CA ASP A 130 -16.46 -15.06 -5.08
C ASP A 130 -17.95 -15.36 -4.91
N SER A 131 -18.59 -15.86 -5.96
CA SER A 131 -20.03 -16.18 -5.96
C SER A 131 -20.43 -17.17 -4.87
N THR A 132 -19.50 -18.00 -4.40
CA THR A 132 -19.76 -18.97 -3.32
C THR A 132 -19.80 -18.34 -1.93
N LYS A 133 -19.32 -17.09 -1.80
CA LYS A 133 -19.24 -16.34 -0.53
C LYS A 133 -20.14 -15.10 -0.52
N LEU A 134 -20.94 -14.91 -1.57
CA LEU A 134 -21.83 -13.77 -1.71
C LEU A 134 -23.03 -13.91 -0.75
N GLU A 135 -23.45 -12.79 -0.16
CA GLU A 135 -24.70 -12.70 0.62
C GLU A 135 -25.92 -12.88 -0.32
N GLU A 136 -27.08 -13.31 0.20
CA GLU A 136 -28.26 -13.67 -0.61
C GLU A 136 -28.79 -12.51 -1.50
N ASP A 137 -28.55 -11.27 -1.09
CA ASP A 137 -28.92 -10.02 -1.77
C ASP A 137 -27.72 -9.33 -2.45
N GLY A 138 -26.56 -10.00 -2.52
CA GLY A 138 -25.34 -9.44 -3.08
C GLY A 138 -25.35 -9.35 -4.61
N ASP A 139 -24.69 -8.32 -5.14
CA ASP A 139 -24.49 -8.10 -6.58
C ASP A 139 -23.00 -8.20 -6.93
N ILE A 140 -22.62 -9.27 -7.63
CA ILE A 140 -21.23 -9.53 -8.05
C ILE A 140 -20.72 -8.43 -8.99
N ASP A 141 -21.54 -7.99 -9.93
CA ASP A 141 -21.12 -7.00 -10.93
C ASP A 141 -20.88 -5.65 -10.26
N LEU A 142 -21.74 -5.28 -9.30
CA LEU A 142 -21.53 -4.10 -8.47
C LEU A 142 -20.27 -4.23 -7.61
N ASN A 143 -20.04 -5.38 -6.96
CA ASN A 143 -18.86 -5.61 -6.12
C ASN A 143 -17.56 -5.57 -6.94
N GLN A 144 -17.56 -6.12 -8.16
CA GLN A 144 -16.44 -6.03 -9.09
C GLN A 144 -16.15 -4.58 -9.48
N LYS A 145 -17.18 -3.78 -9.79
CA LYS A 145 -17.04 -2.33 -10.08
C LYS A 145 -16.50 -1.57 -8.87
N ASN A 146 -17.00 -1.86 -7.67
CA ASN A 146 -16.51 -1.25 -6.43
C ASN A 146 -15.03 -1.58 -6.19
N LEU A 147 -14.65 -2.85 -6.35
CA LEU A 147 -13.27 -3.30 -6.18
C LEU A 147 -12.33 -2.68 -7.21
N LEU A 148 -12.74 -2.64 -8.48
CA LEU A 148 -11.97 -2.00 -9.54
C LEU A 148 -11.78 -0.51 -9.27
N LYS A 149 -12.85 0.19 -8.84
CA LYS A 149 -12.79 1.61 -8.48
C LYS A 149 -11.80 1.86 -7.34
N LEU A 150 -11.90 1.11 -6.24
CA LEU A 150 -10.98 1.24 -5.10
C LEU A 150 -9.53 0.93 -5.52
N THR A 151 -9.32 -0.14 -6.28
CA THR A 151 -7.99 -0.52 -6.78
C THR A 151 -7.38 0.59 -7.63
N LYS A 152 -8.16 1.17 -8.53
CA LYS A 152 -7.71 2.27 -9.39
C LYS A 152 -7.35 3.51 -8.57
N GLN A 153 -8.18 3.90 -7.59
CA GLN A 153 -7.90 5.05 -6.74
C GLN A 153 -6.58 4.90 -5.96
N ILE A 154 -6.37 3.73 -5.33
CA ILE A 154 -5.13 3.44 -4.62
C ILE A 154 -3.94 3.40 -5.59
N LEU A 155 -4.08 2.72 -6.74
CA LEU A 155 -3.00 2.65 -7.72
C LEU A 155 -2.63 4.03 -8.28
N ASP A 156 -3.59 4.86 -8.65
CA ASP A 156 -3.36 6.20 -9.18
C ASP A 156 -2.62 7.08 -8.13
N SER A 157 -2.98 6.95 -6.85
CA SER A 157 -2.28 7.59 -5.72
C SER A 157 -0.82 7.11 -5.61
N ILE A 158 -0.57 5.80 -5.74
CA ILE A 158 0.80 5.25 -5.79
C ILE A 158 1.56 5.82 -6.98
N LEU A 159 1.03 5.68 -8.19
CA LEU A 159 1.74 6.01 -9.43
C LEU A 159 2.05 7.52 -9.56
N SER A 160 1.25 8.38 -8.94
CA SER A 160 1.47 9.84 -8.93
C SER A 160 2.44 10.31 -7.82
N SER A 161 2.69 9.49 -6.80
CA SER A 161 3.49 9.85 -5.63
C SER A 161 5.01 9.61 -5.77
N ALA A 162 5.51 9.31 -6.97
CA ALA A 162 6.92 8.96 -7.19
C ALA A 162 7.90 10.05 -6.72
N ASN A 163 7.51 11.33 -6.82
CA ASN A 163 8.30 12.48 -6.36
C ASN A 163 8.32 12.61 -4.83
N ASP A 164 7.27 12.16 -4.16
CA ASP A 164 7.15 12.18 -2.70
C ASP A 164 7.74 10.93 -2.03
N PHE A 165 8.21 9.97 -2.84
CA PHE A 165 8.82 8.74 -2.32
C PHE A 165 10.02 9.06 -1.40
N PRO A 166 10.13 8.49 -0.20
CA PRO A 166 11.15 8.89 0.77
C PRO A 166 12.59 8.69 0.26
N PRO A 167 13.51 9.64 0.46
CA PRO A 167 14.89 9.55 -0.06
C PRO A 167 15.64 8.28 0.36
N GLN A 168 15.54 7.87 1.63
CA GLN A 168 16.18 6.67 2.13
C GLN A 168 15.61 5.40 1.49
N LEU A 169 14.30 5.38 1.19
CA LEU A 169 13.69 4.26 0.48
C LEU A 169 14.06 4.26 -1.01
N ASN A 170 14.18 5.44 -1.63
CA ASN A 170 14.71 5.57 -3.00
C ASN A 170 16.13 5.00 -3.10
N LEU A 171 17.02 5.34 -2.16
CA LEU A 171 18.37 4.76 -2.08
C LEU A 171 18.33 3.23 -1.95
N MET A 172 17.43 2.70 -1.11
CA MET A 172 17.26 1.25 -0.98
C MET A 172 16.78 0.60 -2.30
N CYS A 173 15.87 1.25 -3.03
CA CYS A 173 15.43 0.81 -4.35
C CYS A 173 16.57 0.84 -5.38
N ILE A 174 17.42 1.88 -5.36
CA ILE A 174 18.61 1.98 -6.21
C ILE A 174 19.59 0.84 -5.89
N CYS A 175 19.87 0.59 -4.61
CA CYS A 175 20.75 -0.51 -4.19
C CYS A 175 20.22 -1.86 -4.69
N LEU A 176 18.92 -2.13 -4.47
CA LEU A 176 18.27 -3.36 -4.94
C LEU A 176 18.36 -3.51 -6.45
N ARG A 177 18.02 -2.46 -7.20
CA ARG A 177 18.12 -2.43 -8.66
C ARG A 177 19.53 -2.75 -9.14
N ASN A 178 20.55 -2.12 -8.54
CA ASN A 178 21.94 -2.29 -8.93
C ASN A 178 22.45 -3.71 -8.65
N VAL A 179 22.09 -4.30 -7.50
CA VAL A 179 22.43 -5.68 -7.17
C VAL A 179 21.77 -6.66 -8.16
N LEU A 180 20.49 -6.47 -8.46
CA LEU A 180 19.76 -7.34 -9.39
C LEU A 180 20.27 -7.21 -10.82
N CYS A 181 20.54 -5.99 -11.28
CA CYS A 181 21.11 -5.74 -12.61
C CYS A 181 22.47 -6.43 -12.78
N LYS A 182 23.31 -6.44 -11.74
CA LYS A 182 24.60 -7.16 -11.76
C LYS A 182 24.44 -8.68 -11.90
N LYS A 183 23.46 -9.29 -11.20
CA LYS A 183 23.22 -10.74 -11.28
C LYS A 183 22.47 -11.15 -12.56
N TYR A 184 21.58 -10.28 -13.05
CA TYR A 184 20.69 -10.54 -14.20
C TYR A 184 20.81 -9.44 -15.27
N PRO A 185 21.97 -9.29 -15.94
CA PRO A 185 22.29 -8.13 -16.78
C PRO A 185 21.51 -8.08 -18.12
N ASN A 186 21.03 -9.22 -18.61
CA ASN A 186 20.48 -9.35 -19.96
C ASN A 186 18.94 -9.27 -20.01
N SER A 187 18.29 -8.75 -18.97
CA SER A 187 16.83 -8.68 -18.96
C SER A 187 16.31 -7.56 -18.07
N ASP A 188 15.31 -6.81 -18.54
CA ASP A 188 14.59 -5.80 -17.74
C ASP A 188 13.79 -6.40 -16.57
N THR A 189 13.92 -7.71 -16.33
CA THR A 189 13.30 -8.42 -15.22
C THR A 189 13.77 -7.91 -13.86
N TYR A 190 14.95 -7.26 -13.76
CA TYR A 190 15.39 -6.66 -12.51
C TYR A 190 14.45 -5.53 -12.05
N LEU A 191 13.89 -4.73 -12.97
CA LEU A 191 12.89 -3.71 -12.62
C LEU A 191 11.61 -4.36 -12.11
N LYS A 192 11.15 -5.42 -12.77
CA LYS A 192 10.00 -6.21 -12.31
C LYS A 192 10.24 -6.78 -10.90
N ALA A 193 11.44 -7.28 -10.61
CA ALA A 193 11.78 -7.77 -9.28
C ALA A 193 11.81 -6.66 -8.22
N VAL A 194 12.34 -5.47 -8.53
CA VAL A 194 12.25 -4.31 -7.64
C VAL A 194 10.78 -4.00 -7.32
N GLY A 195 9.94 -3.82 -8.35
CA GLY A 195 8.51 -3.55 -8.15
C GLY A 195 7.80 -4.63 -7.33
N THR A 196 8.05 -5.90 -7.66
CA THR A 196 7.51 -7.06 -6.92
C THR A 196 7.84 -6.98 -5.43
N VAL A 197 9.11 -6.70 -5.09
CA VAL A 197 9.58 -6.64 -3.69
C VAL A 197 8.98 -5.45 -2.96
N ILE A 198 8.93 -4.27 -3.58
CA ILE A 198 8.33 -3.07 -2.97
C ILE A 198 6.85 -3.30 -2.67
N PHE A 199 6.08 -3.84 -3.61
CA PHE A 199 4.68 -4.14 -3.34
C PHE A 199 4.51 -5.21 -2.26
N LEU A 200 5.29 -6.29 -2.33
CA LEU A 200 5.16 -7.42 -1.40
C LEU A 200 5.55 -7.06 0.04
N ARG A 201 6.55 -6.18 0.23
CA ARG A 201 7.17 -5.94 1.54
C ARG A 201 6.89 -4.57 2.14
N PHE A 202 6.40 -3.63 1.34
CA PHE A 202 6.12 -2.27 1.79
C PHE A 202 4.64 -1.92 1.66
N ILE A 203 4.14 -1.89 0.43
CA ILE A 203 2.82 -1.32 0.13
C ILE A 203 1.70 -2.28 0.54
N ASN A 204 1.73 -3.52 0.06
CA ASN A 204 0.65 -4.48 0.31
C ASN A 204 0.47 -4.84 1.78
N PRO A 205 1.53 -5.00 2.61
CA PRO A 205 1.35 -5.17 4.05
C PRO A 205 0.54 -4.04 4.70
N ALA A 206 0.78 -2.79 4.28
CA ALA A 206 0.04 -1.63 4.79
C ALA A 206 -1.40 -1.53 4.27
N ILE A 207 -1.66 -2.02 3.06
CA ILE A 207 -3.02 -2.13 2.52
C ILE A 207 -3.83 -3.20 3.26
N VAL A 208 -3.23 -4.38 3.50
CA VAL A 208 -3.94 -5.52 4.11
C VAL A 208 -4.18 -5.31 5.61
N ALA A 209 -3.23 -4.66 6.30
CA ALA A 209 -3.25 -4.43 7.74
C ALA A 209 -3.07 -2.93 8.06
N PRO A 210 -4.04 -2.07 7.70
CA PRO A 210 -3.87 -0.62 7.77
C PRO A 210 -3.86 -0.09 9.21
N TYR A 211 -4.56 -0.76 10.15
CA TYR A 211 -4.54 -0.38 11.56
C TYR A 211 -3.17 -0.72 12.19
N GLU A 212 -2.68 -1.93 11.99
CA GLU A 212 -1.39 -2.39 12.50
C GLU A 212 -0.21 -1.62 11.89
N SER A 213 -0.40 -1.09 10.69
CA SER A 213 0.57 -0.24 9.99
C SER A 213 0.46 1.25 10.36
N GLY A 214 -0.51 1.63 11.21
CA GLY A 214 -0.72 3.01 11.65
C GLY A 214 -1.27 3.95 10.57
N ILE A 215 -1.87 3.39 9.51
CA ILE A 215 -2.52 4.16 8.44
C ILE A 215 -3.85 4.73 8.93
N VAL A 216 -4.58 3.95 9.72
CA VAL A 216 -5.89 4.32 10.28
C VAL A 216 -5.89 4.11 11.80
N ASP A 217 -6.69 4.91 12.50
CA ASP A 217 -6.76 4.88 13.97
C ASP A 217 -7.68 3.77 14.52
N LYS A 218 -8.48 3.12 13.65
CA LYS A 218 -9.41 2.05 14.02
C LYS A 218 -9.34 0.90 13.03
N GLN A 219 -9.58 -0.32 13.53
CA GLN A 219 -9.69 -1.51 12.69
C GLN A 219 -10.82 -1.35 11.65
N PRO A 220 -10.54 -1.51 10.34
CA PRO A 220 -11.59 -1.51 9.34
C PRO A 220 -12.55 -2.70 9.53
N PRO A 221 -13.84 -2.55 9.17
CA PRO A 221 -14.80 -3.65 9.18
C PRO A 221 -14.36 -4.81 8.28
N PRO A 222 -14.79 -6.06 8.56
CA PRO A 222 -14.41 -7.23 7.77
C PRO A 222 -14.67 -7.11 6.26
N LYS A 223 -15.78 -6.48 5.85
CA LYS A 223 -16.09 -6.21 4.43
C LYS A 223 -15.03 -5.32 3.77
N ILE A 224 -14.52 -4.31 4.48
CA ILE A 224 -13.45 -3.44 4.00
C ILE A 224 -12.11 -4.17 3.97
N THR A 225 -11.75 -4.89 5.04
CA THR A 225 -10.50 -5.70 5.08
C THR A 225 -10.47 -6.71 3.94
N ARG A 226 -11.60 -7.37 3.64
CA ARG A 226 -11.74 -8.28 2.50
C ARG A 226 -11.47 -7.57 1.16
N GLY A 227 -12.03 -6.38 0.96
CA GLY A 227 -11.76 -5.55 -0.21
C GLY A 227 -10.28 -5.20 -0.35
N LEU A 228 -9.64 -4.74 0.73
CA LEU A 228 -8.22 -4.40 0.75
C LEU A 228 -7.32 -5.61 0.46
N MET A 229 -7.68 -6.81 0.94
CA MET A 229 -7.00 -8.05 0.57
C MET A 229 -7.07 -8.30 -0.94
N LEU A 230 -8.23 -8.14 -1.56
CA LEU A 230 -8.39 -8.33 -3.01
C LEU A 230 -7.65 -7.25 -3.81
N VAL A 231 -7.69 -5.98 -3.36
CA VAL A 231 -6.89 -4.88 -3.93
C VAL A 231 -5.40 -5.26 -3.92
N SER A 232 -4.86 -5.69 -2.78
CA SER A 232 -3.45 -6.06 -2.65
C SER A 232 -3.05 -7.20 -3.59
N LYS A 233 -3.95 -8.17 -3.83
CA LYS A 233 -3.73 -9.24 -4.82
C LYS A 233 -3.63 -8.70 -6.24
N ILE A 234 -4.54 -7.80 -6.63
CA ILE A 234 -4.52 -7.17 -7.96
C ILE A 234 -3.23 -6.35 -8.13
N LEU A 235 -2.89 -5.52 -7.15
CA LEU A 235 -1.66 -4.72 -7.17
C LEU A 235 -0.40 -5.58 -7.22
N GLN A 236 -0.37 -6.70 -6.49
CA GLN A 236 0.75 -7.64 -6.55
C GLN A 236 0.88 -8.28 -7.94
N ASN A 237 -0.22 -8.62 -8.61
CA ASN A 237 -0.18 -9.16 -9.97
C ASN A 237 0.30 -8.12 -11.00
N ILE A 238 -0.12 -6.85 -10.85
CA ILE A 238 0.42 -5.73 -11.64
C ILE A 238 1.94 -5.60 -11.44
N ALA A 239 2.41 -5.56 -10.18
CA ALA A 239 3.84 -5.46 -9.85
C ALA A 239 4.65 -6.68 -10.33
N ASN A 240 4.06 -7.86 -10.26
CA ASN A 240 4.63 -9.11 -10.77
C ASN A 240 4.57 -9.19 -12.30
N ASN A 241 3.86 -8.29 -12.99
CA ASN A 241 3.65 -8.36 -14.44
C ASN A 241 3.08 -9.74 -14.86
N VAL A 242 2.02 -10.18 -14.18
CA VAL A 242 1.32 -11.45 -14.45
C VAL A 242 -0.18 -11.27 -14.36
N GLU A 243 -0.91 -11.99 -15.20
CA GLU A 243 -2.36 -12.09 -15.16
C GLU A 243 -2.82 -13.18 -14.18
N PHE A 244 -4.06 -13.07 -13.72
CA PHE A 244 -4.72 -14.15 -12.99
C PHE A 244 -5.00 -15.32 -13.94
N SER A 245 -4.76 -16.54 -13.44
CA SER A 245 -5.00 -17.78 -14.18
C SER A 245 -5.59 -18.92 -13.33
N LYS A 246 -5.51 -18.82 -12.00
CA LYS A 246 -5.95 -19.88 -11.06
C LYS A 246 -7.24 -19.56 -10.34
N GLU A 247 -7.52 -18.29 -10.08
CA GLU A 247 -8.69 -17.84 -9.33
C GLU A 247 -9.72 -17.31 -10.32
N GLU A 248 -10.74 -18.10 -10.64
CA GLU A 248 -11.75 -17.75 -11.67
C GLU A 248 -12.42 -16.39 -11.40
N HIS A 249 -12.76 -16.12 -10.14
CA HIS A 249 -13.36 -14.84 -9.73
C HIS A 249 -12.44 -13.62 -9.93
N MET A 250 -11.12 -13.82 -10.11
CA MET A 250 -10.15 -12.75 -10.38
C MET A 250 -9.90 -12.50 -11.88
N LEU A 251 -10.32 -13.43 -12.75
CA LEU A 251 -10.11 -13.31 -14.20
C LEU A 251 -10.71 -12.03 -14.82
N PRO A 252 -11.88 -11.52 -14.38
CA PRO A 252 -12.44 -10.27 -14.92
C PRO A 252 -11.54 -9.04 -14.78
N PHE A 253 -10.54 -9.08 -13.88
CA PHE A 253 -9.62 -7.96 -13.66
C PHE A 253 -8.39 -7.98 -14.61
N ASN A 254 -8.21 -9.02 -15.43
CA ASN A 254 -7.02 -9.18 -16.27
C ASN A 254 -6.85 -8.06 -17.31
N ASP A 255 -7.95 -7.55 -17.88
CA ASP A 255 -7.89 -6.40 -18.77
C ASP A 255 -7.31 -5.17 -18.07
N PHE A 256 -7.80 -4.86 -16.86
CA PHE A 256 -7.24 -3.79 -16.06
C PHE A 256 -5.77 -4.05 -15.70
N VAL A 257 -5.44 -5.23 -15.19
CA VAL A 257 -4.08 -5.62 -14.80
C VAL A 257 -3.07 -5.39 -15.95
N ARG A 258 -3.39 -5.84 -17.16
CA ARG A 258 -2.54 -5.65 -18.35
C ARG A 258 -2.28 -4.18 -18.66
N THR A 259 -3.31 -3.33 -18.57
CA THR A 259 -3.16 -1.89 -18.86
C THR A 259 -2.22 -1.18 -17.88
N GLN A 260 -2.00 -1.73 -16.69
CA GLN A 260 -1.21 -1.11 -15.63
C GLN A 260 0.25 -1.59 -15.57
N PHE A 261 0.64 -2.58 -16.37
CA PHE A 261 2.00 -3.10 -16.41
C PHE A 261 3.06 -2.03 -16.75
N GLU A 262 2.81 -1.23 -17.78
CA GLU A 262 3.75 -0.20 -18.22
C GLU A 262 3.76 1.04 -17.31
N PRO A 263 2.60 1.57 -16.86
CA PRO A 263 2.56 2.60 -15.81
C PRO A 263 3.33 2.19 -14.53
N MET A 264 3.13 0.96 -14.06
CA MET A 264 3.86 0.41 -12.92
C MET A 264 5.37 0.38 -13.16
N ARG A 265 5.80 -0.10 -14.33
CA ARG A 265 7.22 -0.14 -14.70
C ARG A 265 7.86 1.25 -14.68
N LYS A 266 7.17 2.26 -15.22
CA LYS A 266 7.63 3.67 -15.21
C LYS A 266 7.76 4.21 -13.79
N TRP A 267 6.78 3.94 -12.93
CA TRP A 267 6.86 4.34 -11.53
C TRP A 267 8.04 3.69 -10.81
N VAL A 268 8.27 2.38 -11.01
CA VAL A 268 9.43 1.67 -10.45
C VAL A 268 10.76 2.29 -10.92
N ILE A 269 10.86 2.67 -12.20
CA ILE A 269 12.06 3.37 -12.71
C ILE A 269 12.28 4.68 -11.96
N GLN A 270 11.24 5.48 -11.76
CA GLN A 270 11.35 6.77 -11.07
C GLN A 270 11.81 6.61 -9.61
N ILE A 271 11.20 5.68 -8.86
CA ILE A 271 11.56 5.47 -7.44
C ILE A 271 12.89 4.74 -7.25
N SER A 272 13.49 4.19 -8.31
CA SER A 272 14.77 3.47 -8.28
C SER A 272 15.86 4.13 -9.13
N SER A 273 15.68 5.40 -9.48
CA SER A 273 16.68 6.22 -10.17
C SER A 273 17.18 7.34 -9.27
N GLU A 274 18.40 7.80 -9.54
CA GLU A 274 18.99 8.96 -8.89
C GLU A 274 18.11 10.18 -9.15
N ARG A 275 17.75 10.89 -8.09
CA ARG A 275 17.06 12.17 -8.20
C ARG A 275 18.10 13.24 -8.45
N THR A 276 18.06 13.87 -9.62
CA THR A 276 18.84 15.09 -9.86
C THR A 276 18.31 16.14 -8.89
N GLN A 277 19.01 16.40 -7.79
CA GLN A 277 18.74 17.58 -6.99
C GLN A 277 19.09 18.78 -7.86
N ILE A 278 18.07 19.45 -8.41
CA ILE A 278 18.25 20.82 -8.86
C ILE A 278 18.43 21.62 -7.57
N ASN A 279 19.68 21.82 -7.17
CA ASN A 279 20.03 22.86 -6.20
C ASN A 279 19.57 24.18 -6.81
N ILE A 280 18.43 24.71 -6.34
CA ILE A 280 18.06 26.12 -6.51
C ILE A 280 18.54 26.85 -5.27
#